data_AF-A0A8X6M1R4-F1
#
_entry.id   AF-A0A8X6M1R4-F1
#
_cell.length_a   1.000
_cell.length_b   1.000
_cell.length_c   1.000
_cell.angle_alpha   90.00
_cell.angle_beta   90.00
_cell.angle_gamma   90.00
#
_symmetry.space_group_name_H-M   'P 1'
#
loop_
_entity.id
_entity.type
_entity.pdbx_description
1 polymer ?
#
loop_
_entity_poly.entity_id
_entity_poly.type
_entity_poly.pdbx_seq_one_letter_code
_entity_poly.pdbx_strand_id
1 'polypeptide(L)'
;MFESHTGLNKRNGTDADSARLYVRLENWDLMQKYIQILKVKEVQKELQKIGKEDHTEYSCFVCCILSHGEQGIIYAADGHYKTELLFAPFRGDVCPTLAGKPKMFFIQASKILDCMLQIFKISEPGEF
;
A
#
# COMPACT_ATOMS: atom_id res chain seq x y z
N MET A 1 -15.01 -7.26 4.04
CA MET A 1 -15.68 -8.06 5.10
C MET A 1 -14.75 -9.23 5.37
N PHE A 2 -14.20 -9.30 6.57
CA PHE A 2 -13.28 -10.37 6.98
C PHE A 2 -14.02 -11.68 7.18
N GLU A 3 -13.30 -12.78 6.99
CA GLU A 3 -13.79 -14.12 7.27
C GLU A 3 -13.98 -14.30 8.80
N SER A 4 -15.00 -15.05 9.19
CA SER A 4 -15.46 -15.12 10.60
C SER A 4 -14.42 -15.65 11.56
N HIS A 5 -13.49 -16.49 11.10
CA HIS A 5 -12.40 -17.05 11.92
C HIS A 5 -11.33 -16.00 12.30
N THR A 6 -11.32 -14.84 11.66
CA THR A 6 -10.39 -13.75 11.99
C THR A 6 -10.80 -12.99 13.26
N GLY A 7 -12.08 -13.08 13.67
CA GLY A 7 -12.62 -12.33 14.81
C GLY A 7 -12.78 -10.82 14.57
N LEU A 8 -12.73 -10.37 13.31
CA LEU A 8 -12.72 -8.95 12.93
C LEU A 8 -14.09 -8.44 12.42
N ASN A 9 -14.49 -7.23 12.84
CA ASN A 9 -15.75 -6.59 12.46
C ASN A 9 -15.63 -5.72 11.17
N LYS A 10 -16.75 -5.48 10.49
CA LYS A 10 -16.85 -4.62 9.28
C LYS A 10 -16.69 -3.12 9.62
N ARG A 11 -16.10 -2.33 8.72
CA ARG A 11 -15.88 -0.88 8.92
C ARG A 11 -17.09 0.00 8.58
N ASN A 12 -17.35 0.99 9.41
CA ASN A 12 -18.05 2.23 9.04
C ASN A 12 -17.04 3.40 9.12
N GLY A 13 -16.92 4.23 8.07
CA GLY A 13 -16.08 5.45 8.08
C GLY A 13 -14.71 5.36 7.39
N THR A 14 -14.30 4.17 6.95
CA THR A 14 -13.15 3.94 6.05
C THR A 14 -13.08 4.87 4.88
N ASP A 15 -14.25 5.06 4.28
CA ASP A 15 -14.38 5.74 3.01
C ASP A 15 -14.06 7.22 3.22
N ALA A 16 -14.22 7.74 4.44
CA ALA A 16 -13.81 9.08 4.80
C ALA A 16 -12.29 9.22 4.97
N ASP A 17 -11.60 8.24 5.57
CA ASP A 17 -10.14 8.29 5.70
C ASP A 17 -9.44 8.07 4.36
N SER A 18 -9.91 7.10 3.57
CA SER A 18 -9.40 6.88 2.20
C SER A 18 -9.71 8.08 1.30
N ALA A 19 -10.91 8.67 1.39
CA ALA A 19 -11.24 9.90 0.67
C ALA A 19 -10.41 11.10 1.14
N ARG A 20 -10.13 11.24 2.45
CA ARG A 20 -9.28 12.33 2.96
C ARG A 20 -7.83 12.18 2.52
N LEU A 21 -7.29 10.96 2.54
CA LEU A 21 -5.95 10.68 2.04
C LEU A 21 -5.87 10.94 0.53
N TYR A 22 -6.88 10.48 -0.20
CA TYR A 22 -7.04 10.71 -1.63
C TYR A 22 -7.07 12.21 -1.95
N VAL A 23 -7.99 12.97 -1.35
CA VAL A 23 -8.15 14.43 -1.56
C VAL A 23 -6.89 15.22 -1.14
N ARG A 24 -6.18 14.81 -0.09
CA ARG A 24 -4.93 15.46 0.33
C ARG A 24 -3.78 15.22 -0.66
N LEU A 25 -3.79 14.09 -1.35
CA LEU A 25 -2.74 13.68 -2.29
C LEU A 25 -3.11 13.97 -3.75
N GLU A 26 -4.37 14.26 -4.05
CA GLU A 26 -4.89 14.69 -5.37
C GLU A 26 -4.25 15.98 -5.88
N ASN A 27 -3.74 16.84 -4.98
CA ASN A 27 -3.07 18.09 -5.34
C ASN A 27 -1.58 17.92 -5.70
N TRP A 28 -1.04 16.70 -5.61
CA TRP A 28 0.34 16.41 -6.03
C TRP A 28 0.28 15.66 -7.36
N ASP A 29 1.29 15.89 -8.22
CA ASP A 29 1.46 15.28 -9.54
C ASP A 29 1.83 13.78 -9.40
N LEU A 30 0.93 13.04 -8.77
CA LEU A 30 1.09 11.67 -8.34
C LEU A 30 0.32 10.75 -9.27
N MET A 31 0.98 9.73 -9.78
CA MET A 31 0.28 8.58 -10.34
C MET A 31 -0.34 7.78 -9.19
N GLN A 32 -1.66 7.93 -9.03
CA GLN A 32 -2.41 7.31 -7.95
C GLN A 32 -3.02 5.97 -8.38
N LYS A 33 -2.84 4.94 -7.56
CA LYS A 33 -3.53 3.67 -7.73
C LYS A 33 -4.20 3.27 -6.41
N TYR A 34 -5.52 3.23 -6.44
CA TYR A 34 -6.34 2.72 -5.35
C TYR A 34 -6.67 1.24 -5.59
N ILE A 35 -6.35 0.39 -4.61
CA ILE A 35 -6.57 -1.04 -4.71
C ILE A 35 -7.23 -1.54 -3.43
N GLN A 36 -8.47 -2.00 -3.58
CA GLN A 36 -9.15 -2.75 -2.54
C GLN A 36 -8.78 -4.22 -2.69
N ILE A 37 -8.10 -4.77 -1.69
CA ILE A 37 -7.61 -6.16 -1.74
C ILE A 37 -8.19 -6.93 -0.57
N LEU A 38 -8.77 -8.09 -0.87
CA LEU A 38 -9.44 -8.90 0.14
C LEU A 38 -8.54 -10.02 0.65
N LYS A 39 -7.67 -10.65 -0.15
CA LYS A 39 -6.92 -11.83 0.32
C LYS A 39 -5.41 -11.62 0.44
N VAL A 40 -4.76 -12.31 1.38
CA VAL A 40 -3.29 -12.25 1.59
C VAL A 40 -2.53 -12.52 0.29
N LYS A 41 -2.94 -13.55 -0.47
CA LYS A 41 -2.31 -13.90 -1.74
C LYS A 41 -2.45 -12.80 -2.80
N GLU A 42 -3.57 -12.09 -2.80
CA GLU A 42 -3.81 -10.98 -3.72
C GLU A 42 -2.95 -9.77 -3.35
N VAL A 43 -2.77 -9.50 -2.05
CA VAL A 43 -1.88 -8.44 -1.56
C VAL A 43 -0.46 -8.71 -2.05
N GLN A 44 0.05 -9.92 -1.83
CA GLN A 44 1.39 -10.30 -2.27
C GLN A 44 1.54 -10.21 -3.79
N LYS A 45 0.55 -10.70 -4.55
CA LYS A 45 0.57 -10.64 -6.02
C LYS A 45 0.63 -9.20 -6.52
N GLU A 46 -0.15 -8.30 -5.93
CA GLU A 46 -0.21 -6.92 -6.36
C GLU A 46 1.07 -6.15 -6.00
N LEU A 47 1.60 -6.34 -4.79
CA LEU A 47 2.89 -5.74 -4.40
C LEU A 47 4.04 -6.22 -5.31
N GLN A 48 4.06 -7.51 -5.64
CA GLN A 48 5.03 -8.08 -6.58
C GLN A 48 4.86 -7.52 -7.99
N LYS A 49 3.62 -7.34 -8.45
CA LYS A 49 3.34 -6.72 -9.75
C LYS A 49 3.89 -5.29 -9.79
N ILE A 50 3.63 -4.50 -8.75
CA ILE A 50 4.05 -3.10 -8.70
C ILE A 50 5.58 -2.98 -8.52
N GLY A 51 6.19 -3.88 -7.73
CA GLY A 51 7.65 -3.96 -7.62
C GLY A 51 8.36 -4.28 -8.95
N LYS A 52 7.65 -4.87 -9.91
CA LYS A 52 8.15 -5.18 -11.26
C LYS A 52 7.84 -4.12 -12.32
N GLU A 53 7.05 -3.09 -11.97
CA GLU A 53 6.84 -1.97 -12.88
C GLU A 53 8.14 -1.18 -13.08
N ASP A 54 8.23 -0.47 -14.20
CA ASP A 54 9.31 0.48 -14.40
C ASP A 54 9.04 1.75 -13.58
N HIS A 55 10.02 2.13 -12.75
CA HIS A 55 9.95 3.31 -11.91
C HIS A 55 11.02 4.36 -12.28
N THR A 56 11.67 4.23 -13.44
CA THR A 56 12.80 5.07 -13.86
C THR A 56 12.44 6.55 -13.88
N GLU A 57 11.26 6.91 -14.40
CA GLU A 57 10.81 8.31 -14.53
C GLU A 57 10.24 8.93 -13.24
N TYR A 58 10.17 8.16 -12.14
CA TYR A 58 9.60 8.65 -10.88
C TYR A 58 10.69 8.92 -9.85
N SER A 59 10.61 10.03 -9.13
CA SER A 59 11.57 10.43 -8.10
C SER A 59 11.44 9.63 -6.80
N CYS A 60 10.24 9.14 -6.46
CA CYS A 60 10.01 8.35 -5.25
C CYS A 60 8.82 7.39 -5.36
N PHE A 61 8.75 6.45 -4.42
CA PHE A 61 7.63 5.55 -4.22
C PHE A 61 6.96 5.78 -2.86
N VAL A 62 5.62 5.86 -2.86
CA VAL A 62 4.81 5.98 -1.65
C VAL A 62 3.74 4.90 -1.65
N CYS A 63 3.61 4.21 -0.52
CA CYS A 63 2.61 3.17 -0.32
C CYS A 63 1.90 3.36 1.02
N CYS A 64 0.61 3.60 0.96
CA CYS A 64 -0.26 3.74 2.11
C CYS A 64 -1.09 2.46 2.25
N ILE A 65 -1.05 1.85 3.44
CA ILE A 65 -1.77 0.63 3.77
C ILE A 65 -2.71 0.96 4.93
N LEU A 66 -4.00 0.72 4.74
CA LEU A 66 -5.02 0.88 5.76
C LEU A 66 -5.61 -0.49 6.05
N SER A 67 -5.33 -1.09 7.21
CA SER A 67 -5.86 -2.42 7.55
C SER A 67 -5.94 -2.63 9.06
N HIS A 68 -6.41 -3.80 9.50
CA HIS A 68 -6.08 -4.29 10.82
C HIS A 68 -4.62 -4.71 10.84
N GLY A 69 -3.98 -4.49 11.98
CA GLY A 69 -2.64 -4.96 12.21
C GLY A 69 -2.29 -4.80 13.68
N GLU A 70 -1.27 -5.54 14.05
CA GLU A 70 -0.59 -5.43 15.33
C GLU A 70 0.91 -5.38 15.05
N GLN A 71 1.74 -5.33 16.09
CA GLN A 71 3.18 -5.19 15.91
C GLN A 71 3.74 -6.34 15.03
N GLY A 72 4.21 -5.99 13.84
CA GLY A 72 4.82 -6.91 12.88
C GLY A 72 3.87 -7.69 11.97
N ILE A 73 2.54 -7.50 12.10
CA ILE A 73 1.55 -8.20 11.27
C ILE A 73 0.48 -7.26 10.72
N ILE A 74 0.00 -7.57 9.53
CA ILE A 74 -1.10 -6.89 8.85
C ILE A 74 -2.11 -7.94 8.38
N TYR A 75 -3.39 -7.64 8.56
CA TYR A 75 -4.47 -8.52 8.17
C TYR A 75 -4.92 -8.25 6.73
N ALA A 76 -5.35 -9.31 6.06
CA ALA A 76 -6.25 -9.28 4.92
C ALA A 76 -7.57 -9.97 5.35
N ALA A 77 -8.58 -9.99 4.48
CA ALA A 77 -9.89 -10.58 4.79
C ALA A 77 -9.82 -12.06 5.22
N ASP A 78 -8.88 -12.83 4.67
CA ASP A 78 -8.74 -14.28 4.91
C ASP A 78 -7.68 -14.65 5.96
N GLY A 79 -6.88 -13.70 6.45
CA GLY A 79 -5.79 -13.99 7.38
C GLY A 79 -4.86 -12.82 7.63
N HIS A 80 -3.60 -13.09 7.97
CA HIS A 80 -2.58 -12.06 8.22
C HIS A 80 -1.25 -12.43 7.58
N TYR A 81 -0.40 -11.42 7.41
CA TYR A 81 0.93 -11.53 6.84
C TYR A 81 1.90 -10.61 7.57
N LYS A 82 3.20 -10.94 7.52
CA LYS A 82 4.24 -10.13 8.15
C LYS A 82 4.40 -8.80 7.43
N THR A 83 4.52 -7.71 8.19
CA THR A 83 4.74 -6.36 7.65
C THR A 83 5.94 -6.29 6.70
N GLU A 84 7.00 -7.07 6.97
CA GLU A 84 8.20 -7.17 6.13
C GLU A 84 7.91 -7.53 4.65
N LEU A 85 6.85 -8.30 4.40
CA LEU A 85 6.46 -8.70 3.04
C LEU A 85 5.99 -7.53 2.18
N LEU A 86 5.59 -6.41 2.81
CA LEU A 86 5.26 -5.18 2.10
C LEU A 86 6.48 -4.54 1.44
N PHE A 87 7.63 -4.64 2.11
CA PHE A 87 8.85 -3.94 1.71
C PHE A 87 9.69 -4.74 0.74
N ALA A 88 9.64 -6.08 0.84
CA ALA A 88 10.48 -6.99 0.08
C ALA A 88 10.49 -6.73 -1.45
N PRO A 89 9.35 -6.48 -2.12
CA PRO A 89 9.34 -6.24 -3.57
C PRO A 89 10.02 -4.93 -4.01
N PHE A 90 10.24 -4.01 -3.07
CA PHE A 90 10.76 -2.66 -3.35
C PHE A 90 12.19 -2.46 -2.85
N ARG A 91 12.86 -3.51 -2.38
CA ARG A 91 14.29 -3.44 -2.04
C ARG A 91 15.11 -3.09 -3.28
N GLY A 92 16.20 -2.34 -3.12
CA GLY A 92 17.00 -1.88 -4.27
C GLY A 92 17.63 -3.01 -5.10
N ASP A 93 17.89 -4.17 -4.50
CA ASP A 93 18.38 -5.36 -5.20
C ASP A 93 17.27 -6.15 -5.91
N VAL A 94 16.00 -5.92 -5.55
CA VAL A 94 14.82 -6.57 -6.13
C VAL A 94 14.14 -5.68 -7.18
N CYS A 95 14.11 -4.37 -6.94
CA CYS A 95 13.53 -3.35 -7.82
C CYS A 95 14.61 -2.29 -8.14
N PRO A 96 15.47 -2.54 -9.15
CA PRO A 96 16.60 -1.66 -9.47
C PRO A 96 16.17 -0.24 -9.88
N THR A 97 15.01 -0.08 -10.50
CA THR A 97 14.45 1.23 -10.93
C THR A 97 14.03 2.11 -9.75
N LEU A 98 13.95 1.54 -8.53
CA LEU A 98 13.78 2.25 -7.26
C LEU A 98 15.05 2.26 -6.40
N ALA A 99 16.18 1.73 -6.88
CA ALA A 99 17.45 1.82 -6.17
C ALA A 99 17.89 3.29 -6.05
N GLY A 100 18.37 3.69 -4.86
CA GLY A 100 18.70 5.08 -4.57
C GLY A 100 17.51 6.03 -4.32
N LYS A 101 16.28 5.65 -4.72
CA LYS A 101 15.09 6.49 -4.58
C LYS A 101 14.39 6.33 -3.22
N PRO A 102 13.81 7.38 -2.62
CA PRO A 102 13.03 7.27 -1.38
C PRO A 102 11.82 6.34 -1.52
N LYS A 103 11.59 5.50 -0.49
CA LYS A 103 10.48 4.53 -0.42
C LYS A 103 9.72 4.73 0.89
N MET A 104 8.58 5.40 0.83
CA MET A 104 7.79 5.77 2.01
C MET A 104 6.60 4.84 2.17
N PHE A 105 6.47 4.26 3.36
CA PHE A 105 5.36 3.39 3.70
C PHE A 105 4.58 3.98 4.87
N PHE A 106 3.29 4.25 4.66
CA PHE A 106 2.39 4.72 5.69
C PHE A 106 1.44 3.59 6.06
N ILE A 107 1.53 3.06 7.28
CA ILE A 107 0.73 1.91 7.71
C ILE A 107 -0.22 2.38 8.80
N GLN A 108 -1.51 2.42 8.49
CA GLN A 108 -2.56 2.55 9.48
C GLN A 108 -3.05 1.15 9.85
N ALA A 109 -2.59 0.65 10.99
CA ALA A 109 -2.93 -0.66 11.53
C ALA A 109 -3.73 -0.48 12.84
N SER A 110 -5.02 -0.87 12.84
CA SER A 110 -5.86 -0.75 14.04
C SER A 110 -6.90 -1.86 14.15
N LYS A 111 -7.38 -2.18 15.35
CA LYS A 111 -8.23 -3.35 15.64
C LYS A 111 -9.60 -3.40 14.92
N ILE A 112 -9.94 -2.45 14.03
CA ILE A 112 -11.28 -2.31 13.43
C ILE A 112 -11.26 -1.92 11.90
N LEU A 113 -10.35 -2.44 11.04
CA LEU A 113 -10.22 -2.01 9.62
C LEU A 113 -9.99 -3.09 8.49
N ASP A 114 -10.89 -3.23 7.49
CA ASP A 114 -10.66 -3.75 6.11
C ASP A 114 -9.38 -3.23 5.44
N CYS A 115 -8.66 -4.12 4.73
CA CYS A 115 -7.36 -3.89 4.08
C CYS A 115 -7.49 -3.09 2.76
N MET A 116 -6.80 -1.96 2.66
CA MET A 116 -6.74 -1.09 1.49
C MET A 116 -5.30 -0.69 1.21
N LEU A 117 -4.95 -0.64 -0.08
CA LEU A 117 -3.63 -0.24 -0.57
C LEU A 117 -3.77 0.97 -1.48
N GLN A 118 -3.03 2.03 -1.19
CA GLN A 118 -3.01 3.24 -1.99
C GLN A 118 -1.56 3.58 -2.32
N ILE A 119 -1.24 3.61 -3.62
CA ILE A 119 0.14 3.77 -4.08
C ILE A 119 0.23 5.05 -4.89
N PHE A 120 1.30 5.80 -4.63
CA PHE A 120 1.61 7.06 -5.28
C PHE A 120 3.06 7.05 -5.78
N LYS A 121 3.28 7.61 -6.96
CA LYS A 121 4.60 7.86 -7.53
C LYS A 121 4.69 9.32 -7.94
N ILE A 122 5.75 10.02 -7.54
CA ILE A 122 6.02 11.40 -7.95
C ILE A 122 6.90 11.34 -9.20
N SER A 123 6.48 11.94 -10.31
CA SER A 123 7.28 12.05 -11.53
C SER A 123 8.50 12.96 -11.30
N GLU A 124 9.62 12.70 -11.97
CA GLU A 124 10.67 13.72 -12.05
C GLU A 124 10.18 14.92 -12.87
N PRO A 125 10.50 16.17 -12.47
CA PRO A 125 10.24 17.31 -13.33
C PRO A 125 11.02 17.10 -14.62
N GLY A 126 10.34 17.13 -15.76
CA GLY A 126 11.00 17.03 -17.06
C GLY A 126 12.10 18.09 -17.16
N GLU A 127 13.29 17.69 -17.59
CA GLU A 127 14.35 18.63 -17.94
C GLU A 127 13.78 19.63 -18.96
N PHE A 128 13.76 20.92 -18.58
CA PHE A 128 13.34 22.03 -19.43
C PHE A 128 14.34 22.30 -20.55
#